data_AF-A0A6A0RE12-F1
#
_entry.id   AF-A0A6A0RE12-F1
#
_cell.length_a   1.000
_cell.length_b   1.000
_cell.length_c   1.000
_cell.angle_alpha   90.00
_cell.angle_beta   90.00
_cell.angle_gamma   90.00
#
_symmetry.space_group_name_H-M   'P 1'
#
loop_
_entity.id
_entity.type
_entity.pdbx_description
1 polymer ?
#
loop_
_entity_poly.entity_id
_entity_poly.type
_entity_poly.pdbx_seq_one_letter_code
_entity_poly.pdbx_strand_id
1 'polypeptide(L)'
;MPRIVRVLRMKQWLTDHWSTAGAVLVGGGLTAVFGNIAFQSLLDWIDPSRIDEGFARGTLGFGGGSDPGQVAQNTTAIITVIFGSVVIVCAILVIGLALRKIWAREGALFVFGLLGIVSIGASLAGFAADPPAPSASVGFLTGIANFVVVALLLVPATRLDFDPFADYHRATIASDV
;
A
#
# COMPACT_ATOMS: atom_id res chain seq x y z
N MET A 1 8.89 30.12 -27.75
CA MET A 1 9.65 28.87 -27.51
C MET A 1 9.64 28.34 -26.05
N PRO A 2 8.51 28.26 -25.30
CA PRO A 2 8.52 27.67 -23.94
C PRO A 2 8.04 26.20 -23.82
N ARG A 3 7.25 25.67 -24.76
CA ARG A 3 6.64 24.33 -24.61
C ARG A 3 7.61 23.17 -24.83
N ILE A 4 8.51 23.26 -25.81
CA ILE A 4 9.44 22.17 -26.16
C ILE A 4 10.46 21.93 -25.03
N VAL A 5 10.97 22.98 -24.41
CA VAL A 5 11.90 22.90 -23.26
C VAL A 5 11.23 22.23 -22.06
N ARG A 6 9.94 22.50 -21.82
CA ARG A 6 9.18 21.91 -20.71
C ARG A 6 8.97 20.41 -20.90
N VAL A 7 8.71 19.95 -22.13
CA VAL A 7 8.53 18.51 -22.44
C VAL A 7 9.85 17.76 -22.32
N LEU A 8 10.96 18.31 -22.83
CA LEU A 8 12.27 17.66 -22.72
C LEU A 8 12.73 17.55 -21.27
N ARG A 9 12.55 18.61 -20.46
CA ARG A 9 12.87 18.60 -19.03
C ARG A 9 12.01 17.59 -18.25
N MET A 10 10.72 17.48 -18.60
CA MET A 10 9.81 16.53 -17.94
C MET A 10 10.14 15.08 -18.30
N LYS A 11 10.51 14.79 -19.56
CA LYS A 11 10.99 13.46 -19.96
C LYS A 11 12.24 13.07 -19.19
N GLN A 12 13.23 13.95 -19.13
CA GLN A 12 14.49 13.68 -18.44
C GLN A 12 14.30 13.47 -16.93
N TRP A 13 13.46 14.31 -16.30
CA TRP A 13 13.06 14.11 -14.91
C TRP A 13 12.38 12.75 -14.69
N LEU A 14 11.50 12.33 -15.61
CA LEU A 14 10.83 11.03 -15.53
C LEU A 14 11.84 9.89 -15.64
N THR A 15 12.81 9.98 -16.56
CA THR A 15 13.86 8.96 -16.72
C THR A 15 14.75 8.86 -15.48
N ASP A 16 14.97 9.98 -14.78
CA ASP A 16 15.83 10.00 -13.59
C ASP A 16 15.08 9.50 -12.33
N HIS A 17 13.76 9.69 -12.25
CA HIS A 17 12.96 9.42 -11.05
C HIS A 17 11.82 8.39 -11.27
N TRP A 18 11.87 7.62 -12.34
CA TRP A 18 10.79 6.70 -12.73
C TRP A 18 10.47 5.66 -11.65
N SER A 19 11.49 5.22 -10.89
CA SER A 19 11.34 4.22 -9.84
C SER A 19 10.59 4.77 -8.63
N THR A 20 10.92 5.99 -8.21
CA THR A 20 10.21 6.71 -7.13
C THR A 20 8.78 7.02 -7.54
N ALA A 21 8.56 7.53 -8.75
CA ALA A 21 7.23 7.80 -9.28
C ALA A 21 6.40 6.51 -9.42
N GLY A 22 7.01 5.43 -9.89
CA GLY A 22 6.39 4.10 -9.97
C GLY A 22 5.99 3.56 -8.61
N ALA A 23 6.85 3.67 -7.60
CA ALA A 23 6.55 3.24 -6.23
C ALA A 23 5.38 4.03 -5.63
N VAL A 24 5.33 5.35 -5.86
CA VAL A 24 4.22 6.20 -5.42
C VAL A 24 2.92 5.84 -6.14
N LEU A 25 2.96 5.58 -7.44
CA LEU A 25 1.78 5.21 -8.22
C LEU A 25 1.22 3.84 -7.81
N VAL A 26 2.08 2.82 -7.68
CA VAL A 26 1.67 1.47 -7.27
C VAL A 26 1.22 1.48 -5.81
N GLY A 27 1.98 2.10 -4.90
CA GLY A 27 1.63 2.22 -3.50
C GLY A 27 0.34 3.02 -3.28
N GLY A 28 0.16 4.12 -4.01
CA GLY A 28 -1.06 4.93 -3.99
C GLY A 28 -2.27 4.17 -4.54
N GLY A 29 -2.10 3.44 -5.64
CA GLY A 29 -3.15 2.58 -6.20
C GLY A 29 -3.59 1.49 -5.23
N LEU A 30 -2.65 0.81 -4.58
CA LEU A 30 -2.94 -0.17 -3.53
C LEU A 30 -3.66 0.47 -2.34
N THR A 31 -3.18 1.62 -1.89
CA THR A 31 -3.80 2.36 -0.78
C THR A 31 -5.24 2.76 -1.10
N ALA A 32 -5.53 3.16 -2.34
CA ALA A 32 -6.89 3.51 -2.77
C ALA A 32 -7.83 2.30 -2.79
N VAL A 33 -7.36 1.13 -3.26
CA VAL A 33 -8.14 -0.12 -3.26
C VAL A 33 -8.49 -0.53 -1.83
N PHE A 34 -7.49 -0.55 -0.93
CA PHE A 34 -7.73 -0.86 0.47
C PHE A 34 -8.56 0.21 1.19
N GLY A 35 -8.37 1.48 0.82
CA GLY A 35 -9.18 2.59 1.34
C GLY A 35 -10.65 2.43 0.98
N ASN A 36 -10.97 1.98 -0.23
CA ASN A 36 -12.34 1.68 -0.63
C ASN A 36 -12.95 0.53 0.18
N ILE A 37 -12.18 -0.54 0.43
CA ILE A 37 -12.62 -1.67 1.27
C ILE A 37 -12.85 -1.19 2.71
N ALA A 38 -11.90 -0.45 3.28
CA ALA A 38 -12.02 0.08 4.64
C ALA A 38 -13.21 1.05 4.78
N PHE A 39 -13.49 1.85 3.75
CA PHE A 39 -14.64 2.73 3.72
C PHE A 39 -15.96 1.96 3.62
N GLN A 40 -16.04 0.91 2.80
CA GLN A 40 -17.21 0.02 2.75
C GLN A 40 -17.44 -0.67 4.10
N SER A 41 -16.39 -1.23 4.72
CA SER A 41 -16.49 -1.82 6.06
C SER A 41 -16.95 -0.82 7.13
N LEU A 42 -16.51 0.44 7.03
CA LEU A 42 -16.97 1.50 7.92
C LEU A 42 -18.46 1.81 7.72
N LEU A 43 -18.92 1.86 6.47
CA LEU A 43 -20.34 2.06 6.17
C LEU A 43 -21.19 0.89 6.66
N ASP A 44 -20.72 -0.34 6.48
CA ASP A 44 -21.41 -1.55 6.96
C ASP A 44 -21.45 -1.63 8.49
N TRP A 45 -20.43 -1.08 9.17
CA TRP A 45 -20.45 -0.93 10.63
C TRP A 45 -21.45 0.12 11.11
N ILE A 46 -21.59 1.23 10.38
CA ILE A 46 -22.55 2.30 10.69
C ILE A 46 -24.00 1.86 10.40
N ASP A 47 -24.21 1.09 9.33
CA ASP A 47 -25.51 0.53 8.94
C ASP A 47 -25.45 -1.01 8.86
N PRO A 48 -25.53 -1.70 10.00
CA PRO A 48 -25.38 -3.16 10.06
C PRO A 48 -26.52 -3.92 9.38
N SER A 49 -27.59 -3.24 8.95
CA SER A 49 -28.68 -3.85 8.17
C SER A 49 -28.24 -4.25 6.75
N ARG A 50 -27.05 -3.80 6.32
CA ARG A 50 -26.45 -4.06 5.00
C ARG A 50 -25.41 -5.19 4.99
N ILE A 51 -25.11 -5.80 6.14
CA ILE A 51 -24.07 -6.84 6.23
C ILE A 51 -24.55 -8.12 5.53
N ASP A 52 -23.98 -8.42 4.38
CA ASP A 52 -24.22 -9.67 3.65
C ASP A 52 -23.70 -10.88 4.45
N GLU A 53 -24.45 -11.99 4.41
CA GLU A 53 -24.13 -13.24 5.11
C GLU A 53 -22.74 -13.82 4.72
N GLY A 54 -22.24 -13.47 3.53
CA GLY A 54 -20.90 -13.84 3.06
C GLY A 54 -19.77 -13.13 3.80
N PHE A 55 -19.98 -11.89 4.22
CA PHE A 55 -19.02 -11.15 5.05
C PHE A 55 -18.96 -11.74 6.47
N ALA A 56 -20.12 -12.07 7.06
CA ALA A 56 -20.20 -12.73 8.35
C ALA A 56 -19.52 -14.12 8.33
N ARG A 57 -19.71 -14.92 7.27
CA ARG A 57 -19.00 -16.21 7.11
C ARG A 57 -17.50 -16.07 6.93
N GLY A 58 -17.05 -15.09 6.14
CA GLY A 58 -15.62 -14.84 5.91
C GLY A 58 -14.89 -14.39 7.17
N THR A 59 -15.58 -13.70 8.08
CA THR A 59 -15.05 -13.20 9.34
C THR A 59 -15.11 -14.23 10.48
N LEU A 60 -16.13 -15.08 10.51
CA LEU A 60 -16.23 -16.22 11.43
C LEU A 60 -15.13 -17.29 11.18
N GLY A 61 -14.54 -17.34 9.98
CA GLY A 61 -13.36 -18.17 9.71
C GLY A 61 -12.09 -17.73 10.45
N PHE A 62 -12.06 -16.51 11.01
CA PHE A 62 -10.94 -15.95 11.78
C PHE A 62 -11.20 -15.85 13.30
N GLY A 63 -12.43 -16.08 13.76
CA GLY A 63 -12.80 -15.89 15.17
C GLY A 63 -13.87 -16.86 15.63
N GLY A 64 -13.46 -17.90 16.36
CA GLY A 64 -14.37 -18.79 17.07
C GLY A 64 -15.05 -18.07 18.23
N GLY A 65 -16.35 -17.82 18.13
CA GLY A 65 -17.16 -17.21 19.18
C GLY A 65 -18.66 -17.49 18.99
N SER A 66 -19.33 -17.86 20.08
CA SER A 66 -20.62 -18.56 20.15
C SER A 66 -21.87 -17.68 20.18
N ASP A 67 -21.91 -16.54 19.45
CA ASP A 67 -23.15 -15.78 19.24
C ASP A 67 -23.14 -14.99 17.92
N PRO A 68 -23.89 -15.41 16.87
CA PRO A 68 -23.70 -14.92 15.50
C PRO A 68 -23.89 -13.40 15.32
N GLY A 69 -24.83 -12.78 16.03
CA GLY A 69 -25.18 -11.37 15.85
C GLY A 69 -24.20 -10.40 16.54
N GLN A 70 -23.76 -10.73 17.76
CA GLN A 70 -22.87 -9.88 18.54
C GLN A 70 -21.40 -10.04 18.11
N VAL A 71 -21.01 -11.24 17.65
CA VAL A 71 -19.68 -11.49 17.09
C VAL A 71 -19.51 -10.77 15.74
N ALA A 72 -20.52 -10.74 14.88
CA ALA A 72 -20.45 -10.05 13.60
C ALA A 72 -20.22 -8.53 13.75
N GLN A 73 -20.89 -7.86 14.70
CA GLN A 73 -20.71 -6.42 14.96
C GLN A 73 -19.36 -6.08 15.61
N ASN A 74 -18.88 -6.91 16.55
CA ASN A 74 -17.55 -6.67 17.14
C ASN A 74 -16.43 -6.97 16.14
N THR A 75 -16.61 -7.98 15.27
CA THR A 75 -15.59 -8.36 14.28
C THR A 75 -15.51 -7.35 13.13
N THR A 76 -16.64 -6.81 12.65
CA THR A 76 -16.67 -5.69 11.69
C THR A 76 -15.94 -4.46 12.23
N ALA A 77 -16.18 -4.09 13.50
CA ALA A 77 -15.51 -2.97 14.13
C ALA A 77 -13.98 -3.17 14.21
N ILE A 78 -13.54 -4.35 14.66
CA ILE A 78 -12.11 -4.70 14.76
C ILE A 78 -11.45 -4.67 13.38
N ILE A 79 -12.08 -5.28 12.37
CA ILE A 79 -11.58 -5.28 10.99
C ILE A 79 -11.48 -3.87 10.45
N THR A 80 -12.50 -3.04 10.66
CA THR A 80 -12.51 -1.64 10.20
C THR A 80 -11.37 -0.84 10.82
N VAL A 81 -11.14 -1.00 12.13
CA VAL A 81 -10.03 -0.32 12.82
C VAL A 81 -8.67 -0.80 12.30
N ILE A 82 -8.49 -2.12 12.15
CA ILE A 82 -7.22 -2.68 11.65
C ILE A 82 -6.96 -2.22 10.22
N PHE A 83 -7.87 -2.48 9.27
CA PHE A 83 -7.68 -2.09 7.88
C PHE A 83 -7.62 -0.57 7.71
N GLY A 84 -8.43 0.18 8.45
CA GLY A 84 -8.38 1.64 8.46
C GLY A 84 -7.03 2.18 8.93
N SER A 85 -6.47 1.63 10.01
CA SER A 85 -5.14 2.01 10.50
C SER A 85 -4.03 1.69 9.49
N VAL A 86 -4.11 0.53 8.82
CA VAL A 86 -3.17 0.14 7.77
C VAL A 86 -3.25 1.11 6.59
N VAL A 87 -4.45 1.46 6.14
CA VAL A 87 -4.66 2.44 5.05
C VAL A 87 -4.06 3.79 5.40
N ILE A 88 -4.26 4.28 6.63
CA ILE A 88 -3.69 5.55 7.08
C ILE A 88 -2.15 5.49 7.07
N VAL A 89 -1.56 4.42 7.59
CA VAL A 89 -0.10 4.23 7.58
C VAL A 89 0.42 4.18 6.14
N CYS A 90 -0.23 3.43 5.25
CA CYS A 90 0.13 3.38 3.83
C CYS A 90 0.03 4.75 3.17
N ALA A 91 -1.02 5.53 3.45
CA ALA A 91 -1.18 6.89 2.91
C ALA A 91 -0.05 7.82 3.38
N ILE A 92 0.30 7.79 4.68
CA ILE A 92 1.41 8.57 5.23
C ILE A 92 2.73 8.19 4.55
N LEU A 93 2.98 6.90 4.34
CA LEU A 93 4.19 6.43 3.67
C LEU A 93 4.23 6.83 2.20
N VAL A 94 3.12 6.72 1.47
CA VAL A 94 3.01 7.16 0.06
C VAL A 94 3.23 8.67 -0.05
N ILE A 95 2.64 9.48 0.85
CA ILE A 95 2.88 10.92 0.90
C ILE A 95 4.36 11.20 1.23
N GLY A 96 4.92 10.50 2.21
CA GLY A 96 6.33 10.64 2.57
C GLY A 96 7.29 10.25 1.43
N LEU A 97 6.95 9.24 0.62
CA LEU A 97 7.66 8.86 -0.60
C LEU A 97 7.55 9.94 -1.67
N ALA A 98 6.36 10.51 -1.87
CA ALA A 98 6.14 11.63 -2.80
C ALA A 98 6.93 12.88 -2.38
N LEU A 99 7.07 13.11 -1.07
CA LEU A 99 7.88 14.16 -0.47
C LEU A 99 9.38 13.77 -0.32
N ARG A 100 9.78 12.60 -0.83
CA ARG A 100 11.16 12.08 -0.82
C ARG A 100 11.83 12.05 0.56
N LYS A 101 11.06 11.70 1.59
CA LYS A 101 11.56 11.61 2.97
C LYS A 101 12.23 10.27 3.24
N ILE A 102 13.45 10.28 3.77
CA ILE A 102 14.25 9.07 3.98
C ILE A 102 13.56 8.06 4.92
N TRP A 103 12.93 8.57 6.00
CA TRP A 103 12.17 7.75 6.95
C TRP A 103 10.97 7.06 6.29
N ALA A 104 10.35 7.70 5.29
CA ALA A 104 9.21 7.13 4.58
C ALA A 104 9.63 5.99 3.66
N ARG A 105 10.84 6.05 3.10
CA ARG A 105 11.39 4.96 2.28
C ARG A 105 11.69 3.73 3.12
N GLU A 106 12.33 3.88 4.27
CA GLU A 106 12.59 2.77 5.20
C GLU A 106 11.29 2.18 5.75
N GLY A 107 10.36 3.04 6.16
CA GLY A 107 9.02 2.64 6.60
C GLY A 107 8.26 1.90 5.51
N ALA A 108 8.30 2.38 4.26
CA ALA A 108 7.65 1.73 3.13
C ALA A 108 8.26 0.36 2.81
N LEU A 109 9.60 0.23 2.83
CA LEU A 109 10.25 -1.07 2.63
C LEU A 109 9.78 -2.09 3.67
N PHE A 110 9.69 -1.68 4.94
CA PHE A 110 9.24 -2.56 6.01
C PHE A 110 7.75 -2.89 5.90
N VAL A 111 6.88 -1.87 5.80
CA VAL A 111 5.43 -2.06 5.83
C VAL A 111 4.92 -2.76 4.57
N PHE A 112 5.32 -2.31 3.37
CA PHE A 112 4.91 -2.99 2.13
C PHE A 112 5.54 -4.39 2.01
N GLY A 113 6.78 -4.58 2.49
CA GLY A 113 7.39 -5.91 2.55
C GLY A 113 6.61 -6.88 3.45
N LEU A 114 6.26 -6.44 4.66
CA LEU A 114 5.47 -7.24 5.59
C LEU A 114 4.07 -7.53 5.05
N LEU A 115 3.39 -6.54 4.48
CA LEU A 115 2.09 -6.72 3.83
C LEU A 115 2.17 -7.69 2.65
N GLY A 116 3.26 -7.66 1.87
CA GLY A 116 3.51 -8.63 0.80
C GLY A 116 3.57 -10.06 1.30
N ILE A 117 4.39 -10.30 2.33
CA ILE A 117 4.56 -11.62 2.97
C ILE A 117 3.24 -12.14 3.55
N VAL A 118 2.56 -11.31 4.34
CA VAL A 118 1.29 -11.69 4.99
C VAL A 118 0.22 -11.99 3.94
N SER A 119 0.12 -11.16 2.89
CA SER A 119 -0.88 -11.32 1.84
C SER A 119 -0.68 -12.61 1.04
N ILE A 120 0.55 -12.93 0.64
CA ILE A 120 0.86 -14.19 -0.06
C ILE A 120 0.67 -15.39 0.87
N GLY A 121 1.13 -15.32 2.12
CA GLY A 121 0.96 -16.39 3.09
C GLY A 121 -0.51 -16.73 3.35
N ALA A 122 -1.34 -15.71 3.59
CA ALA A 122 -2.78 -15.88 3.75
C ALA A 122 -3.45 -16.44 2.49
N SER A 123 -3.01 -16.02 1.31
CA SER A 123 -3.54 -16.51 0.03
C SER A 123 -3.19 -17.96 -0.23
N LEU A 124 -1.97 -18.38 0.08
CA LEU A 124 -1.55 -19.78 -0.02
C LEU A 124 -2.39 -20.69 0.90
N ALA A 125 -2.68 -20.22 2.12
CA ALA A 125 -3.61 -20.93 3.00
C ALA A 125 -5.03 -21.01 2.42
N GLY A 126 -5.51 -19.93 1.78
CA GLY A 126 -6.82 -19.89 1.11
C GLY A 126 -6.93 -20.80 -0.11
N PHE A 127 -5.83 -21.01 -0.85
CA PHE A 127 -5.78 -21.98 -1.96
C PHE A 127 -5.75 -23.43 -1.49
N ALA A 128 -5.22 -23.68 -0.29
CA ALA A 128 -5.16 -25.00 0.31
C ALA A 128 -6.45 -25.42 1.04
N ALA A 129 -7.38 -24.47 1.26
CA ALA A 129 -8.68 -24.74 1.86
C ALA A 129 -9.62 -25.43 0.86
N ASP A 130 -10.53 -26.28 1.36
CA ASP A 130 -11.50 -26.99 0.53
C ASP A 130 -12.95 -26.65 0.97
N PRO A 131 -13.73 -25.92 0.16
CA PRO A 131 -13.38 -25.37 -1.16
C PRO A 131 -12.42 -24.17 -1.09
N PRO A 132 -11.67 -23.88 -2.17
CA PRO A 132 -10.73 -22.76 -2.22
C PRO A 132 -11.41 -21.42 -1.94
N ALA A 133 -10.76 -20.57 -1.15
CA ALA A 133 -11.29 -19.25 -0.83
C ALA A 133 -11.39 -18.38 -2.10
N PRO A 134 -12.56 -17.78 -2.41
CA PRO A 134 -12.74 -16.98 -3.63
C PRO A 134 -11.79 -15.78 -3.76
N SER A 135 -11.30 -15.28 -2.64
CA SER A 135 -10.41 -14.10 -2.55
C SER A 135 -8.91 -14.44 -2.53
N ALA A 136 -8.53 -15.72 -2.57
CA ALA A 136 -7.11 -16.14 -2.49
C ALA A 136 -6.27 -15.57 -3.66
N SER A 137 -6.83 -15.50 -4.86
CA SER A 137 -6.16 -14.92 -6.03
C SER A 137 -5.92 -13.42 -5.88
N VAL A 138 -6.88 -12.70 -5.30
CA VAL A 138 -6.77 -11.26 -5.05
C VAL A 138 -5.65 -10.99 -4.04
N GLY A 139 -5.61 -11.72 -2.93
CA GLY A 139 -4.54 -11.56 -1.93
C GLY A 139 -3.15 -11.89 -2.49
N PHE A 140 -3.05 -12.87 -3.40
CA PHE A 140 -1.77 -13.21 -4.03
C PHE A 140 -1.29 -12.08 -4.95
N LEU A 141 -2.17 -11.54 -5.79
CA LEU A 141 -1.86 -10.39 -6.65
C LEU A 141 -1.50 -9.15 -5.85
N THR A 142 -2.21 -8.88 -4.76
CA THR A 142 -1.87 -7.77 -3.86
C THR A 142 -0.50 -7.94 -3.22
N GLY A 143 -0.15 -9.17 -2.82
CA GLY A 143 1.18 -9.46 -2.29
C GLY A 143 2.31 -9.23 -3.31
N ILE A 144 2.08 -9.61 -4.57
CA ILE A 144 3.01 -9.30 -5.67
C ILE A 144 3.16 -7.80 -5.85
N ALA A 145 2.05 -7.05 -5.88
CA ALA A 145 2.09 -5.60 -6.05
C ALA A 145 2.86 -4.89 -4.90
N ASN A 146 2.70 -5.36 -3.66
CA ASN A 146 3.49 -4.90 -2.52
C ASN A 146 5.00 -5.15 -2.73
N PHE A 147 5.38 -6.34 -3.22
CA PHE A 147 6.78 -6.62 -3.55
C PHE A 147 7.31 -5.78 -4.72
N VAL A 148 6.47 -5.41 -5.68
CA VAL A 148 6.85 -4.46 -6.73
C VAL A 148 7.21 -3.09 -6.13
N VAL A 149 6.42 -2.58 -5.17
CA VAL A 149 6.76 -1.34 -4.45
C VAL A 149 8.13 -1.47 -3.77
N VAL A 150 8.36 -2.57 -3.04
CA VAL A 150 9.64 -2.83 -2.36
C VAL A 150 10.81 -2.89 -3.36
N ALA A 151 10.64 -3.62 -4.47
CA ALA A 151 11.65 -3.74 -5.50
C ALA A 151 12.01 -2.36 -6.11
N LEU A 152 11.01 -1.52 -6.40
CA LEU A 152 11.21 -0.15 -6.90
C LEU A 152 11.94 0.74 -5.88
N LEU A 153 11.67 0.57 -4.59
CA LEU A 153 12.35 1.32 -3.52
C LEU A 153 13.78 0.85 -3.25
N LEU A 154 14.11 -0.40 -3.61
CA LEU A 154 15.48 -0.95 -3.52
C LEU A 154 16.37 -0.53 -4.69
N VAL A 155 15.80 -0.02 -5.79
CA VAL A 155 16.59 0.48 -6.93
C VAL A 155 17.57 1.57 -6.45
N PRO A 156 18.87 1.50 -6.80
CA PRO A 156 19.87 2.46 -6.33
C PRO A 156 19.56 3.92 -6.71
N ALA A 157 18.92 4.15 -7.85
CA ALA A 157 18.44 5.48 -8.26
C ALA A 157 17.48 6.08 -7.20
N THR A 158 16.60 5.25 -6.64
CA THR A 158 15.69 5.60 -5.55
C THR A 158 16.41 5.82 -4.21
N ARG A 159 17.69 5.45 -4.05
CA ARG A 159 18.48 5.85 -2.86
C ARG A 159 18.90 7.30 -2.94
N LEU A 160 19.37 7.72 -4.11
CA LEU A 160 19.95 9.04 -4.35
C LEU A 160 18.90 10.14 -4.25
N ASP A 161 17.66 9.86 -4.63
CA ASP A 161 16.52 10.79 -4.52
C ASP A 161 16.17 11.20 -3.08
N PHE A 162 16.67 10.46 -2.08
CA PHE A 162 16.34 10.63 -0.67
C PHE A 162 17.54 11.09 0.16
N ASP A 163 18.70 11.33 -0.47
CA ASP A 163 19.92 11.75 0.21
C ASP A 163 20.07 13.28 0.18
N PRO A 164 19.81 13.99 1.29
CA PRO A 164 19.92 15.45 1.33
C PRO A 164 21.36 15.96 1.12
N PHE A 165 22.39 15.11 1.28
CA PHE A 165 23.78 15.51 1.05
C PHE A 165 24.16 15.49 -0.44
N ALA A 166 23.49 14.68 -1.26
CA ALA A 166 23.73 14.62 -2.70
C ALA A 166 23.36 15.94 -3.41
N ASP A 167 22.30 16.60 -2.96
CA ASP A 167 21.87 17.89 -3.48
C ASP A 167 22.79 19.04 -3.04
N TYR A 168 23.27 19.00 -1.78
CA TYR A 168 24.22 19.99 -1.27
C TYR A 168 25.53 19.95 -2.07
N HIS A 169 26.08 18.77 -2.34
CA HIS A 169 27.35 18.65 -3.07
C HIS A 169 27.24 19.07 -4.54
N ARG A 170 26.10 18.84 -5.20
CA ARG A 170 25.84 19.34 -6.57
C ARG A 170 25.71 20.85 -6.59
N ALA A 171 25.07 21.44 -5.58
CA ALA A 171 24.93 22.89 -5.47
C ALA A 171 26.28 23.58 -5.28
N THR A 172 27.17 23.03 -4.44
CA THR A 172 28.51 23.60 -4.21
C THR A 172 29.40 23.49 -5.46
N ILE A 173 29.39 22.35 -6.15
CA ILE A 173 30.18 22.18 -7.38
C ILE A 173 29.69 23.13 -8.49
N ALA A 174 28.39 23.40 -8.56
CA ALA A 174 27.83 24.32 -9.55
C ALA A 174 28.05 25.81 -9.22
N SER A 175 28.37 26.16 -7.97
CA SER A 175 28.73 27.54 -7.59
C SER A 175 30.21 27.84 -7.75
N ASP A 176 31.05 26.82 -7.83
CA ASP A 176 32.51 26.95 -8.01
C ASP A 176 32.93 26.96 -9.50
N VAL A 177 31.97 26.85 -10.42
CA VAL A 177 32.15 26.89 -11.89
C VAL A 177 31.43 28.10 -12.47
#